data_AF-A0A518G5G0-F1
#
_entry.id   AF-A0A518G5G0-F1
#
_cell.length_a   1.000
_cell.length_b   1.000
_cell.length_c   1.000
_cell.angle_alpha   90.00
_cell.angle_beta   90.00
_cell.angle_gamma   90.00
#
_symmetry.space_group_name_H-M   'P 1'
#
loop_
_entity.id
_entity.type
_entity.pdbx_description
1 polymer ?
#
loop_
_entity_poly.entity_id
_entity_poly.type
_entity_poly.pdbx_seq_one_letter_code
_entity_poly.pdbx_strand_id
1 'polypeptide(L)'
;MRIEKDQMWGYFEWLFLHFGLLQGVLVAVALAALGFIACYLVSMARYGPGEAFYNVTRVIYELLARDLPGTSLRRIYALGRLAFQEAIRRRVIVVMAVFVVGLLFAGWFLDTNADDVGQLYISFVMTGTSYLVLLLGLFLSCFSLPTDIKSKTIQTIATKPVRCTEIILGRIFGFAAVGTVLLLGMGVLSYVFVVRGIQHAHEIEELAEGGLTGTTTYDGRHAHTFEMVRNEDGSLVGTTDEQKGHRHVVTAREVNGEMQYTVGPPEGLLNARIPVFGSLSFADRSGNPVRTGLNVGYESEYQSYIEGNSLMSATWRFRGVTPSRFNGGDTLPIELSLKAFRTFKGDIVTGVQGEVILKHPDGRVESERRPFIVREFALDRIELPRKMSGSRDSVPTEVDIFDDLVDENGELDVVIRCRDPGQYFGMAAPDLYLRAGDSTFGWNMFKGFLGIWMQMLLIICLGVMFSTFLSGPVAMVATMTCLVLGFFGGLSLDVASGTIPGGGPIESLIRIPLQTGAMVELDLGNKPLETTIQLADQGIMYTMFSVFKAIPSFGQFNTSEYVAYGFNIFGGLVARHLTMTFAYFVLTSTIAYFFLKTREIAAA
;
A
#
# COMPACT_ATOMS: atom_id res chain seq x y z
N MET A 1 -8.78 -5.70 -0.41
CA MET A 1 -7.74 -4.71 -0.05
C MET A 1 -8.38 -3.55 0.68
N ARG A 2 -7.80 -3.04 1.78
CA ARG A 2 -8.29 -1.82 2.45
C ARG A 2 -7.47 -0.64 1.96
N ILE A 3 -7.94 0.05 0.92
CA ILE A 3 -7.28 1.27 0.44
C ILE A 3 -7.68 2.42 1.37
N GLU A 4 -6.67 3.09 1.93
CA GLU A 4 -6.89 4.28 2.76
C GLU A 4 -7.04 5.52 1.88
N LYS A 5 -7.80 6.51 2.37
CA LYS A 5 -8.07 7.73 1.62
C LYS A 5 -6.80 8.52 1.31
N ASP A 6 -5.78 8.46 2.17
CA ASP A 6 -4.52 9.17 1.98
C ASP A 6 -3.67 8.57 0.85
N GLN A 7 -3.89 7.29 0.51
CA GLN A 7 -3.22 6.61 -0.60
C GLN A 7 -3.77 7.04 -1.97
N MET A 8 -4.93 7.72 -2.00
CA MET A 8 -5.57 8.22 -3.22
C MET A 8 -5.06 9.60 -3.66
N TRP A 9 -4.35 10.33 -2.80
CA TRP A 9 -3.94 11.70 -3.07
C TRP A 9 -2.84 11.80 -4.12
N GLY A 10 -2.93 12.83 -4.95
CA GLY A 10 -1.84 13.20 -5.87
C GLY A 10 -0.59 13.63 -5.10
N TYR A 11 0.58 13.61 -5.76
CA TYR A 11 1.84 14.00 -5.12
C TYR A 11 1.83 15.45 -4.61
N PHE A 12 1.41 16.40 -5.47
CA PHE A 12 1.37 17.82 -5.11
C PHE A 12 0.24 18.14 -4.12
N GLU A 13 -0.89 17.45 -4.24
CA GLU A 13 -1.99 17.52 -3.28
C GLU A 13 -1.50 17.07 -1.89
N TRP A 14 -0.82 15.93 -1.80
CA TRP A 14 -0.22 15.48 -0.55
C TRP A 14 0.83 16.46 -0.01
N LEU A 15 1.75 16.93 -0.87
CA LEU A 15 2.89 17.75 -0.46
C LEU A 15 2.46 19.12 0.08
N PHE A 16 1.50 19.78 -0.59
CA PHE A 16 1.08 21.14 -0.28
C PHE A 16 -0.31 21.23 0.35
N LEU A 17 -1.33 20.56 -0.19
CA LEU A 17 -2.72 20.68 0.28
C LEU A 17 -2.97 19.90 1.58
N HIS A 18 -2.26 18.78 1.78
CA HIS A 18 -2.30 18.00 3.01
C HIS A 18 -1.08 18.20 3.92
N PHE A 19 -0.36 19.31 3.74
CA PHE A 19 0.74 19.75 4.61
C PHE A 19 1.87 18.71 4.78
N GLY A 20 2.07 17.81 3.81
CA GLY A 20 3.11 16.78 3.89
C GLY A 20 4.52 17.37 4.07
N LEU A 21 4.83 18.48 3.40
CA LEU A 21 6.10 19.19 3.56
C LEU A 21 6.25 19.77 4.96
N LEU A 22 5.22 20.45 5.47
CA LEU A 22 5.23 21.07 6.79
C LEU A 22 5.43 20.01 7.87
N GLN A 23 4.69 18.89 7.80
CA GLN A 23 4.85 17.77 8.72
C GLN A 23 6.26 17.18 8.66
N GLY A 24 6.82 17.00 7.45
CA GLY A 24 8.19 16.53 7.27
C GLY A 24 9.22 17.46 7.90
N VAL A 25 9.11 18.77 7.68
CA VAL A 25 10.00 19.78 8.28
C VAL A 25 9.86 19.80 9.80
N LEU A 26 8.64 19.74 10.34
CA LEU A 26 8.41 19.70 11.78
C LEU A 26 9.04 18.46 12.42
N VAL A 27 8.88 17.28 11.81
CA VAL A 27 9.53 16.05 12.30
C VAL A 27 11.05 16.16 12.22
N ALA A 28 11.60 16.68 11.13
CA ALA A 28 13.04 16.89 10.98
C ALA A 28 13.60 17.85 12.04
N VAL A 29 12.92 18.97 12.29
CA VAL A 29 13.31 19.95 13.32
C VAL A 29 13.18 19.35 14.72
N ALA A 30 12.08 18.65 15.01
CA ALA A 30 11.88 17.99 16.29
C ALA A 30 12.98 16.95 16.57
N LEU A 31 13.36 16.16 15.58
CA LEU A 31 14.42 15.16 15.72
C LEU A 31 15.81 15.76 15.78
N ALA A 32 16.07 16.84 15.03
CA ALA A 32 17.31 17.60 15.16
C ALA A 32 17.43 18.23 16.56
N ALA A 33 16.34 18.77 17.10
CA ALA A 33 16.30 19.32 18.46
C ALA A 33 16.49 18.22 19.51
N LEU A 34 15.83 17.07 19.38
CA LEU A 34 16.03 15.92 20.26
C LEU A 34 17.47 15.40 20.19
N GLY A 35 18.05 15.29 19.00
CA GLY A 35 19.45 14.92 18.80
C GLY A 35 20.40 15.94 19.45
N PHE A 36 20.14 17.23 19.28
CA PHE A 36 20.89 18.30 19.92
C PHE A 36 20.82 18.19 21.46
N ILE A 37 19.62 18.01 22.02
CA ILE A 37 19.40 17.85 23.46
C ILE A 37 20.13 16.61 23.97
N ALA A 38 19.99 15.46 23.31
CA ALA A 38 20.66 14.22 23.72
C ALA A 38 22.19 14.37 23.69
N CYS A 39 22.75 14.93 22.62
CA CYS A 39 24.19 15.19 22.52
C CYS A 39 24.66 16.20 23.57
N TYR A 40 23.88 17.25 23.81
CA TYR A 40 24.17 18.25 24.84
C TYR A 40 24.16 17.63 26.24
N LEU A 41 23.19 16.79 26.57
CA LEU A 41 23.11 16.08 27.86
C LEU A 41 24.30 15.13 28.05
N VAL A 42 24.65 14.34 27.03
CA VAL A 42 25.80 13.44 27.08
C VAL A 42 27.11 14.23 27.23
N SER A 43 27.25 15.32 26.48
CA SER A 43 28.44 16.18 26.58
C SER A 43 28.49 16.93 27.91
N MET A 44 27.35 17.35 28.46
CA MET A 44 27.24 18.01 29.77
C MET A 44 27.69 17.06 30.86
N ALA A 45 27.25 15.80 30.83
CA ALA A 45 27.63 14.78 31.80
C ALA A 45 29.14 14.49 31.79
N ARG A 46 29.83 14.72 30.66
CA ARG A 46 31.27 14.43 30.51
C ARG A 46 32.17 15.65 30.73
N TYR A 47 31.79 16.80 30.22
CA TYR A 47 32.66 17.99 30.09
C TYR A 47 32.11 19.22 30.81
N GLY A 48 30.90 19.14 31.39
CA GLY A 48 30.21 20.28 32.01
C GLY A 48 29.38 21.11 31.01
N PRO A 49 28.48 21.99 31.50
CA PRO A 49 27.45 22.63 30.67
C PRO A 49 28.00 23.63 29.63
N GLY A 50 29.02 24.42 29.96
CA GLY A 50 29.61 25.40 29.03
C GLY A 50 30.36 24.74 27.87
N GLU A 51 31.26 23.81 28.18
CA GLU A 51 32.02 23.04 27.19
C GLU A 51 31.10 22.15 26.33
N ALA A 52 30.01 21.65 26.91
CA ALA A 52 29.03 20.87 26.16
C ALA A 52 28.36 21.65 25.03
N PHE A 53 27.98 22.89 25.29
CA PHE A 53 27.39 23.74 24.26
C PHE A 53 28.40 24.04 23.14
N TYR A 54 29.65 24.33 23.50
CA TYR A 54 30.72 24.60 22.53
C TYR A 54 31.00 23.38 21.66
N ASN A 55 31.10 22.19 22.25
CA ASN A 55 31.34 20.94 21.53
C ASN A 55 30.24 20.63 20.53
N VAL A 56 28.96 20.73 20.92
CA VAL A 56 27.84 20.44 20.01
C VAL A 56 27.78 21.48 18.89
N THR A 57 27.92 22.76 19.21
CA THR A 57 27.90 23.84 18.20
C THR A 57 29.08 23.75 17.24
N ARG A 58 30.26 23.35 17.72
CA ARG A 58 31.43 23.08 16.89
C ARG A 58 31.20 21.94 15.90
N VAL A 59 30.56 20.85 16.32
CA VAL A 59 30.23 19.74 15.40
C VAL A 59 29.24 20.18 14.32
N ILE A 60 28.25 21.01 14.66
CA ILE A 60 27.32 21.59 13.67
C ILE A 60 28.07 22.47 12.67
N TYR A 61 28.98 23.33 13.16
CA TYR A 61 29.78 24.20 12.32
C TYR A 61 30.72 23.40 11.41
N GLU A 62 31.41 22.38 11.95
CA GLU A 62 32.28 21.50 11.17
C GLU A 62 31.50 20.76 10.08
N LEU A 63 30.28 20.29 10.38
CA LEU A 63 29.38 19.67 9.39
C LEU A 63 29.08 20.63 8.23
N LEU A 64 28.55 21.82 8.53
CA LEU A 64 28.06 22.76 7.52
C LEU A 64 29.18 23.48 6.76
N ALA A 65 30.22 23.92 7.46
CA ALA A 65 31.27 24.76 6.89
C ALA A 65 32.41 23.95 6.24
N ARG A 66 32.69 22.74 6.73
CA ARG A 66 33.83 21.95 6.27
C ARG A 66 33.41 20.64 5.64
N ASP A 67 32.70 19.78 6.37
CA ASP A 67 32.53 18.36 6.02
C ASP A 67 31.53 18.13 4.88
N LEU A 68 30.39 18.82 4.86
CA LEU A 68 29.40 18.77 3.76
C LEU A 68 29.98 19.32 2.43
N PRO A 69 30.52 20.55 2.36
CA PRO A 69 30.94 21.15 1.08
C PRO A 69 32.09 20.43 0.38
N GLY A 70 32.94 19.72 1.12
CA GLY A 70 34.02 18.93 0.53
C GLY A 70 33.78 17.44 0.57
N THR A 71 32.53 16.99 0.77
CA THR A 71 32.17 15.59 0.47
C THR A 71 32.42 15.32 -1.01
N SER A 72 33.14 14.24 -1.30
CA SER A 72 33.45 13.88 -2.69
C SER A 72 32.76 12.58 -3.09
N LEU A 73 31.97 12.63 -4.16
CA LEU A 73 31.26 11.46 -4.70
C LEU A 73 32.22 10.32 -5.06
N ARG A 74 33.43 10.65 -5.52
CA ARG A 74 34.47 9.66 -5.86
C ARG A 74 34.93 8.85 -4.64
N ARG A 75 35.10 9.48 -3.47
CA ARG A 75 35.51 8.77 -2.24
C ARG A 75 34.37 7.97 -1.65
N ILE A 76 33.14 8.52 -1.69
CA ILE A 76 31.93 7.79 -1.30
C ILE A 76 31.79 6.52 -2.12
N TYR A 77 31.97 6.60 -3.44
CA TYR A 77 31.95 5.43 -4.32
C TYR A 77 33.05 4.42 -3.98
N ALA A 78 34.28 4.87 -3.72
CA ALA A 78 35.39 3.99 -3.34
C ALA A 78 35.11 3.23 -2.02
N LEU A 79 34.60 3.92 -1.00
CA LEU A 79 34.22 3.33 0.29
C LEU A 79 33.01 2.40 0.15
N GLY A 80 32.01 2.79 -0.65
CA GLY A 80 30.86 1.95 -0.94
C GLY A 80 31.22 0.67 -1.68
N ARG A 81 32.15 0.76 -2.64
CA ARG A 81 32.69 -0.43 -3.33
C ARG A 81 33.39 -1.38 -2.36
N LEU A 82 34.15 -0.86 -1.40
CA LEU A 82 34.78 -1.68 -0.36
C LEU A 82 33.73 -2.36 0.53
N ALA A 83 32.72 -1.62 0.98
CA ALA A 83 31.62 -2.18 1.78
C ALA A 83 30.84 -3.26 1.01
N PHE A 84 30.60 -3.05 -0.28
CA PHE A 84 29.98 -4.05 -1.17
C PHE A 84 30.82 -5.33 -1.27
N GLN A 85 32.13 -5.21 -1.51
CA GLN A 85 33.04 -6.36 -1.58
C GLN A 85 33.12 -7.11 -0.25
N GLU A 86 33.09 -6.38 0.87
CA GLU A 86 33.08 -6.95 2.20
C GLU A 86 31.81 -7.78 2.46
N ALA A 87 30.64 -7.25 2.09
CA ALA A 87 29.37 -7.95 2.23
C ALA A 87 29.35 -9.27 1.43
N ILE A 88 29.88 -9.26 0.21
CA ILE A 88 30.01 -10.47 -0.63
C ILE A 88 30.95 -11.49 0.03
N ARG A 89 32.12 -11.04 0.52
CA ARG A 89 33.14 -11.92 1.11
C ARG A 89 32.64 -12.63 2.37
N ARG A 90 31.74 -12.02 3.13
CA ARG A 90 31.11 -12.60 4.32
C ARG A 90 30.10 -13.72 4.01
N ARG A 91 30.00 -14.19 2.75
CA ARG A 91 29.06 -15.24 2.28
C ARG A 91 27.60 -14.92 2.57
N VAL A 92 27.25 -13.65 2.74
CA VAL A 92 25.88 -13.22 3.00
C VAL A 92 24.95 -13.59 1.84
N ILE A 93 25.46 -13.53 0.61
CA ILE A 93 24.75 -13.99 -0.60
C ILE A 93 24.44 -15.49 -0.58
N VAL A 94 25.27 -16.32 0.08
CA VAL A 94 25.04 -17.77 0.14
C VAL A 94 23.88 -18.09 1.07
N VAL A 95 23.86 -17.50 2.28
CA VAL A 95 22.74 -17.63 3.23
C VAL A 95 21.43 -17.18 2.57
N MET A 96 21.51 -16.10 1.79
CA MET A 96 20.40 -15.59 1.00
C MET A 96 19.94 -16.56 -0.08
N ALA A 97 20.85 -17.11 -0.89
CA ALA A 97 20.50 -18.04 -1.97
C ALA A 97 19.76 -19.27 -1.42
N VAL A 98 20.15 -19.76 -0.24
CA VAL A 98 19.43 -20.82 0.47
C VAL A 98 17.99 -20.40 0.80
N PHE A 99 17.79 -19.18 1.28
CA PHE A 99 16.45 -18.67 1.57
C PHE A 99 15.61 -18.52 0.30
N VAL A 100 16.19 -18.09 -0.82
CA VAL A 100 15.51 -18.03 -2.13
C VAL A 100 15.04 -19.41 -2.56
N VAL A 101 15.90 -20.42 -2.44
CA VAL A 101 15.52 -21.81 -2.73
C VAL A 101 14.38 -22.27 -1.80
N GLY A 102 14.44 -21.91 -0.53
CA GLY A 102 13.36 -22.17 0.43
C GLY A 102 12.03 -21.54 0.02
N LEU A 103 12.05 -20.29 -0.45
CA LEU A 103 10.86 -19.59 -0.94
C LEU A 103 10.28 -20.27 -2.19
N LEU A 104 11.14 -20.65 -3.15
CA LEU A 104 10.71 -21.40 -4.33
C LEU A 104 10.08 -22.76 -3.97
N PHE A 105 10.64 -23.45 -2.97
CA PHE A 105 10.09 -24.72 -2.48
C PHE A 105 8.75 -24.52 -1.76
N ALA A 106 8.60 -23.45 -0.98
CA ALA A 106 7.35 -23.10 -0.33
C ALA A 106 6.22 -22.77 -1.35
N GLY A 107 6.59 -22.40 -2.58
CA GLY A 107 5.65 -22.30 -3.71
C GLY A 107 4.86 -23.59 -3.98
N TRP A 108 5.42 -24.77 -3.70
CA TRP A 108 4.70 -26.06 -3.85
C TRP A 108 3.60 -26.28 -2.82
N PHE A 109 3.59 -25.51 -1.73
CA PHE A 109 2.59 -25.60 -0.66
C PHE A 109 1.48 -24.54 -0.81
N LEU A 110 1.49 -23.74 -1.89
CA LEU A 110 0.43 -22.78 -2.17
C LEU A 110 -0.86 -23.51 -2.53
N ASP A 111 -1.95 -23.15 -1.86
CA ASP A 111 -3.25 -23.76 -2.11
C ASP A 111 -3.81 -23.29 -3.45
N THR A 112 -3.93 -24.22 -4.40
CA THR A 112 -4.53 -23.98 -5.70
C THR A 112 -6.06 -23.88 -5.65
N ASN A 113 -6.68 -24.11 -4.49
CA ASN A 113 -8.12 -23.90 -4.27
C ASN A 113 -8.51 -22.46 -3.93
N ALA A 114 -7.56 -21.54 -3.78
CA ALA A 114 -7.89 -20.15 -3.49
C ALA A 114 -8.78 -19.54 -4.60
N ASP A 115 -9.69 -18.65 -4.18
CA ASP A 115 -10.60 -17.91 -5.07
C ASP A 115 -9.87 -16.96 -6.02
N ASP A 116 -8.63 -16.58 -5.72
CA ASP A 116 -7.75 -15.86 -6.63
C ASP A 116 -6.32 -16.39 -6.49
N VAL A 117 -5.93 -17.24 -7.44
CA VAL A 117 -4.60 -17.87 -7.47
C VAL A 117 -3.52 -16.83 -7.77
N GLY A 118 -3.81 -15.82 -8.58
CA GLY A 118 -2.85 -14.76 -8.93
C GLY A 118 -2.48 -13.91 -7.71
N GLN A 119 -3.50 -13.47 -6.97
CA GLN A 119 -3.32 -12.72 -5.73
C GLN A 119 -2.48 -13.50 -4.72
N LEU A 120 -2.74 -14.81 -4.55
CA LEU A 120 -1.99 -15.68 -3.65
C LEU A 120 -0.50 -15.75 -4.01
N TYR A 121 -0.17 -16.05 -5.26
CA TYR A 121 1.21 -16.20 -5.73
C TYR A 121 1.99 -14.87 -5.61
N ILE A 122 1.38 -13.76 -6.05
CA ILE A 122 2.00 -12.43 -5.97
C ILE A 122 2.24 -12.04 -4.51
N SER A 123 1.23 -12.18 -3.65
CA SER A 123 1.33 -11.83 -2.24
C SER A 123 2.42 -12.64 -1.54
N PHE A 124 2.47 -13.95 -1.79
CA PHE A 124 3.46 -14.84 -1.21
C PHE A 124 4.89 -14.43 -1.58
N VAL A 125 5.17 -14.25 -2.87
CA VAL A 125 6.51 -13.95 -3.36
C VAL A 125 6.98 -12.54 -2.96
N MET A 126 6.10 -11.55 -3.05
CA MET A 126 6.41 -10.16 -2.67
C MET A 126 6.64 -10.03 -1.15
N THR A 127 5.78 -10.65 -0.34
CA THR A 127 5.93 -10.63 1.13
C THR A 127 7.18 -11.37 1.58
N GLY A 128 7.41 -12.57 1.03
CA GLY A 128 8.62 -13.34 1.30
C GLY A 128 9.90 -12.58 0.91
N THR A 129 9.89 -11.90 -0.24
CA THR A 129 11.02 -11.05 -0.66
C THR A 129 11.20 -9.84 0.26
N SER A 130 10.12 -9.18 0.68
CA SER A 130 10.18 -8.03 1.59
C SER A 130 10.86 -8.41 2.91
N TYR A 131 10.40 -9.46 3.58
CA TYR A 131 10.99 -9.91 4.86
C TYR A 131 12.45 -10.33 4.73
N LEU A 132 12.78 -11.04 3.65
CA LEU A 132 14.14 -11.48 3.37
C LEU A 132 15.11 -10.31 3.22
N VAL A 133 14.72 -9.32 2.42
CA VAL A 133 15.56 -8.15 2.11
C VAL A 133 15.66 -7.21 3.31
N LEU A 134 14.60 -7.08 4.10
CA LEU A 134 14.62 -6.33 5.36
C LEU A 134 15.57 -6.96 6.39
N LEU A 135 15.49 -8.28 6.56
CA LEU A 135 16.39 -9.03 7.45
C LEU A 135 17.84 -8.90 6.99
N LEU A 136 18.10 -9.01 5.69
CA LEU A 136 19.42 -8.77 5.11
C LEU A 136 19.96 -7.37 5.43
N GLY A 137 19.15 -6.35 5.15
CA GLY A 137 19.48 -4.95 5.43
C GLY A 137 19.90 -4.79 6.88
N LEU A 138 19.07 -5.31 7.80
CA LEU A 138 19.31 -5.29 9.25
C LEU A 138 20.63 -5.94 9.65
N PHE A 139 20.94 -7.16 9.19
CA PHE A 139 22.19 -7.84 9.55
C PHE A 139 23.42 -7.15 8.95
N LEU A 140 23.36 -6.71 7.70
CA LEU A 140 24.48 -6.05 7.03
C LEU A 140 24.81 -4.70 7.68
N SER A 141 23.80 -3.87 7.93
CA SER A 141 24.00 -2.52 8.45
C SER A 141 24.43 -2.51 9.92
N CYS A 142 23.82 -3.33 10.78
CA CYS A 142 24.04 -3.26 12.23
C CYS A 142 25.44 -3.71 12.66
N PHE A 143 26.05 -4.67 11.95
CA PHE A 143 27.38 -5.18 12.29
C PHE A 143 28.53 -4.47 11.58
N SER A 144 28.24 -3.64 10.58
CA SER A 144 29.25 -3.01 9.74
C SER A 144 30.29 -2.23 10.55
N LEU A 145 29.91 -1.07 11.08
CA LEU A 145 30.84 -0.18 11.80
C LEU A 145 31.36 -0.80 13.11
N PRO A 146 30.55 -1.48 13.94
CA PRO A 146 31.02 -2.13 15.16
C PRO A 146 32.12 -3.16 14.90
N THR A 147 32.04 -3.91 13.80
CA THR A 147 33.09 -4.86 13.45
C THR A 147 34.36 -4.15 12.98
N ASP A 148 34.24 -3.07 12.20
CA ASP A 148 35.39 -2.25 11.78
C ASP A 148 36.13 -1.64 12.97
N ILE A 149 35.39 -1.22 14.00
CA ILE A 149 35.94 -0.65 15.23
C ILE A 149 36.65 -1.74 16.02
N LYS A 150 36.00 -2.88 16.24
CA LYS A 150 36.56 -4.01 16.98
C LYS A 150 37.83 -4.56 16.31
N SER A 151 37.87 -4.56 14.98
CA SER A 151 39.02 -5.02 14.17
C SER A 151 40.10 -3.95 13.98
N LYS A 152 39.94 -2.73 14.54
CA LYS A 152 40.84 -1.57 14.34
C LYS A 152 41.00 -1.12 12.88
N THR A 153 40.20 -1.65 11.96
CA THR A 153 40.20 -1.25 10.54
C THR A 153 39.85 0.23 10.39
N ILE A 154 38.93 0.75 11.22
CA ILE A 154 38.53 2.16 11.16
C ILE A 154 39.69 3.13 11.45
N GLN A 155 40.65 2.74 12.31
CA GLN A 155 41.83 3.57 12.62
C GLN A 155 42.74 3.73 11.41
N THR A 156 42.83 2.69 10.55
CA THR A 156 43.60 2.77 9.29
C THR A 156 42.91 3.59 8.20
N ILE A 157 41.58 3.76 8.31
CA ILE A 157 40.80 4.60 7.38
C ILE A 157 40.88 6.06 7.84
N ALA A 158 40.81 6.31 9.14
CA ALA A 158 40.88 7.64 9.75
C ALA A 158 42.22 8.36 9.52
N THR A 159 43.32 7.64 9.28
CA THR A 159 44.62 8.24 8.91
C THR A 159 44.66 8.74 7.47
N LYS A 160 43.72 8.32 6.61
CA LYS A 160 43.55 8.86 5.25
C LYS A 160 42.67 10.11 5.33
N PRO A 161 42.77 11.06 4.38
CA PRO A 161 41.97 12.28 4.39
C PRO A 161 40.51 12.00 3.98
N VAL A 162 39.82 11.12 4.71
CA VAL A 162 38.44 10.67 4.50
C VAL A 162 37.57 11.27 5.60
N ARG A 163 36.41 11.79 5.22
CA ARG A 163 35.51 12.47 6.17
C ARG A 163 34.49 11.50 6.77
N CYS A 164 34.01 11.79 7.98
CA CYS A 164 32.95 11.02 8.64
C CYS A 164 31.69 10.86 7.76
N THR A 165 31.28 11.92 7.07
CA THR A 165 30.17 11.91 6.10
C THR A 165 30.41 10.91 4.97
N GLU A 166 31.63 10.84 4.43
CA GLU A 166 32.00 9.92 3.35
C GLU A 166 31.98 8.46 3.80
N ILE A 167 32.37 8.18 5.05
CA ILE A 167 32.33 6.84 5.66
C ILE A 167 30.88 6.35 5.78
N ILE A 168 30.00 7.18 6.35
CA ILE A 168 28.58 6.83 6.57
C ILE A 168 27.87 6.63 5.23
N LEU A 169 28.00 7.59 4.32
CA LEU A 169 27.39 7.51 2.99
C LEU A 169 27.95 6.32 2.20
N GLY A 170 29.25 6.06 2.28
CA GLY A 170 29.89 4.90 1.68
C GLY A 170 29.27 3.59 2.17
N ARG A 171 29.06 3.44 3.49
CA ARG A 171 28.40 2.25 4.06
C ARG A 171 26.95 2.11 3.60
N ILE A 172 26.16 3.19 3.65
CA ILE A 172 24.75 3.17 3.22
C ILE A 172 24.64 2.78 1.74
N PHE A 173 25.36 3.48 0.84
CA PHE A 173 25.31 3.17 -0.60
C PHE A 173 25.91 1.81 -0.94
N GLY A 174 26.94 1.37 -0.23
CA GLY A 174 27.54 0.04 -0.41
C GLY A 174 26.54 -1.08 -0.11
N PHE A 175 25.86 -1.03 1.04
CA PHE A 175 24.85 -2.04 1.38
C PHE A 175 23.57 -1.89 0.56
N ALA A 176 23.17 -0.67 0.22
CA ALA A 176 22.08 -0.42 -0.71
C ALA A 176 22.36 -1.07 -2.08
N ALA A 177 23.60 -1.00 -2.58
CA ALA A 177 23.98 -1.63 -3.84
C ALA A 177 23.91 -3.17 -3.76
N VAL A 178 24.36 -3.79 -2.65
CA VAL A 178 24.21 -5.24 -2.41
C VAL A 178 22.74 -5.64 -2.48
N GLY A 179 21.91 -4.92 -1.72
CA GLY A 179 20.48 -5.17 -1.67
C GLY A 179 19.77 -4.91 -3.01
N THR A 180 20.22 -3.92 -3.78
CA THR A 180 19.67 -3.62 -5.11
C THR A 180 19.94 -4.75 -6.11
N VAL A 181 21.18 -5.24 -6.19
CA VAL A 181 21.53 -6.36 -7.10
C VAL A 181 20.70 -7.59 -6.77
N LEU A 182 20.54 -7.88 -5.48
CA LEU A 182 19.75 -8.99 -4.99
C LEU A 182 18.26 -8.82 -5.29
N LEU A 183 17.70 -7.64 -5.02
CA LEU A 183 16.30 -7.34 -5.27
C LEU A 183 15.96 -7.38 -6.76
N LEU A 184 16.89 -6.96 -7.63
CA LEU A 184 16.74 -7.12 -9.08
C LEU A 184 16.70 -8.60 -9.48
N GLY A 185 17.61 -9.42 -8.96
CA GLY A 185 17.60 -10.87 -9.18
C GLY A 185 16.31 -11.52 -8.69
N MET A 186 15.86 -11.15 -7.49
CA MET A 186 14.59 -11.59 -6.92
C MET A 186 13.40 -11.13 -7.75
N GLY A 187 13.39 -9.88 -8.22
CA GLY A 187 12.31 -9.35 -9.06
C GLY A 187 12.14 -10.13 -10.35
N VAL A 188 13.26 -10.46 -11.01
CA VAL A 188 13.25 -11.29 -12.24
C VAL A 188 12.75 -12.71 -11.93
N LEU A 189 13.30 -13.36 -10.90
CA LEU A 189 12.86 -14.71 -10.51
C LEU A 189 11.39 -14.75 -10.11
N SER A 190 10.93 -13.72 -9.39
CA SER A 190 9.55 -13.57 -8.94
C SER A 190 8.60 -13.40 -10.11
N TYR A 191 8.95 -12.55 -11.08
CA TYR A 191 8.17 -12.38 -12.31
C TYR A 191 8.05 -13.70 -13.07
N VAL A 192 9.17 -14.40 -13.29
CA VAL A 192 9.16 -15.70 -13.98
C VAL A 192 8.35 -16.74 -13.21
N PHE A 193 8.48 -16.79 -11.88
CA PHE A 193 7.73 -17.71 -11.02
C PHE A 193 6.23 -17.45 -11.09
N VAL A 194 5.79 -16.19 -11.00
CA VAL A 194 4.37 -15.82 -11.06
C VAL A 194 3.77 -16.12 -12.45
N VAL A 195 4.43 -15.67 -13.52
CA VAL A 195 3.94 -15.88 -14.89
C VAL A 195 3.84 -17.37 -15.23
N ARG A 196 4.85 -18.17 -14.85
CA ARG A 196 4.82 -19.62 -15.11
C ARG A 196 3.93 -20.38 -14.14
N GLY A 197 3.80 -19.94 -12.89
CA GLY A 197 2.98 -20.61 -11.88
C GLY A 197 1.48 -20.50 -12.14
N ILE A 198 1.06 -19.46 -12.86
CA ILE A 198 -0.34 -19.18 -13.17
C ILE A 198 -0.77 -19.74 -14.53
N GLN A 199 0.17 -20.01 -15.43
CA GLN A 199 -0.14 -20.58 -16.75
C GLN A 199 -0.72 -21.99 -16.61
N HIS A 200 -1.96 -22.14 -17.07
CA HIS A 200 -2.62 -23.42 -17.26
C HIS A 200 -3.46 -23.34 -18.55
N ALA A 201 -3.79 -24.49 -19.09
CA ALA A 201 -4.61 -24.64 -20.28
C ALA A 201 -5.82 -25.47 -19.94
N HIS A 202 -6.92 -25.16 -20.60
CA HIS A 202 -8.14 -25.93 -20.57
C HIS A 202 -8.41 -26.45 -21.98
N GLU A 203 -9.01 -27.62 -22.08
CA GLU A 203 -9.62 -28.12 -23.31
C GLU A 203 -11.14 -28.09 -23.16
N ILE A 204 -11.86 -28.35 -24.25
CA ILE A 204 -13.33 -28.43 -24.19
C ILE A 204 -13.73 -29.86 -23.85
N GLU A 205 -14.51 -30.03 -22.79
CA GLU A 205 -14.95 -31.35 -22.31
C GLU A 205 -16.36 -31.68 -22.83
N GLU A 206 -17.33 -30.78 -22.65
CA GLU A 206 -18.70 -30.97 -23.14
C GLU A 206 -19.15 -29.78 -24.00
N LEU A 207 -19.84 -30.08 -25.11
CA LEU A 207 -20.52 -29.10 -25.96
C LEU A 207 -22.02 -29.38 -25.95
N ALA A 208 -22.82 -28.33 -25.77
CA ALA A 208 -24.27 -28.41 -25.88
C ALA A 208 -24.72 -28.54 -27.35
N GLU A 209 -25.94 -29.06 -27.57
CA GLU A 209 -26.54 -29.14 -28.89
C GLU A 209 -26.60 -27.75 -29.56
N GLY A 210 -25.87 -27.59 -30.67
CA GLY A 210 -25.70 -26.30 -31.36
C GLY A 210 -24.26 -25.76 -31.33
N GLY A 211 -23.37 -26.33 -30.52
CA GLY A 211 -21.93 -26.04 -30.54
C GLY A 211 -21.52 -24.64 -30.13
N LEU A 212 -22.43 -23.86 -29.53
CA LEU A 212 -22.22 -22.47 -29.11
C LEU A 212 -21.95 -22.32 -27.61
N THR A 213 -22.37 -23.30 -26.80
CA THR A 213 -22.13 -23.32 -25.35
C THR A 213 -21.51 -24.65 -24.93
N GLY A 214 -20.72 -24.62 -23.87
CA GLY A 214 -20.04 -25.81 -23.37
C GLY A 214 -19.29 -25.59 -22.07
N THR A 215 -18.66 -26.66 -21.60
CA THR A 215 -17.81 -26.69 -20.42
C THR A 215 -16.39 -27.07 -20.81
N THR A 216 -15.44 -26.51 -20.06
CA THR A 216 -14.02 -26.85 -20.19
C THR A 216 -13.62 -27.97 -19.24
N THR A 217 -12.49 -28.61 -19.52
CA THR A 217 -11.89 -29.63 -18.67
C THR A 217 -11.60 -29.12 -17.27
N TYR A 218 -11.70 -30.01 -16.27
CA TYR A 218 -11.35 -29.68 -14.89
C TYR A 218 -9.82 -29.65 -14.68
N ASP A 219 -9.20 -28.53 -15.06
CA ASP A 219 -7.76 -28.27 -14.88
C ASP A 219 -7.53 -27.19 -13.82
N GLY A 220 -6.38 -27.24 -13.11
CA GLY A 220 -6.10 -26.26 -12.05
C GLY A 220 -7.17 -26.21 -10.94
N ARG A 221 -7.91 -27.30 -10.73
CA ARG A 221 -9.01 -27.46 -9.76
C ARG A 221 -10.20 -26.52 -9.97
N HIS A 222 -10.51 -26.18 -11.21
CA HIS A 222 -11.76 -25.51 -11.58
C HIS A 222 -12.09 -25.83 -13.04
N ALA A 223 -13.29 -25.49 -13.46
CA ALA A 223 -13.72 -25.58 -14.83
C ALA A 223 -14.51 -24.32 -15.15
N HIS A 224 -14.48 -23.94 -16.40
CA HIS A 224 -15.21 -22.82 -16.94
C HIS A 224 -16.37 -23.27 -17.82
N THR A 225 -17.42 -22.46 -17.83
CA THR A 225 -18.49 -22.50 -18.83
C THR A 225 -18.21 -21.42 -19.88
N PHE A 226 -18.54 -21.66 -21.14
CA PHE A 226 -18.37 -20.64 -22.18
C PHE A 226 -19.59 -20.53 -23.08
N GLU A 227 -19.74 -19.34 -23.64
CA GLU A 227 -20.73 -19.02 -24.67
C GLU A 227 -20.01 -18.30 -25.83
N MET A 228 -20.25 -18.75 -27.05
CA MET A 228 -19.64 -18.24 -28.26
C MET A 228 -20.64 -17.47 -29.11
N VAL A 229 -20.18 -16.37 -29.68
CA VAL A 229 -20.93 -15.54 -30.61
C VAL A 229 -20.34 -15.71 -32.01
N ARG A 230 -21.21 -15.76 -33.02
CA ARG A 230 -20.79 -15.82 -34.42
C ARG A 230 -20.52 -14.40 -34.92
N ASN A 231 -19.26 -14.12 -35.27
CA ASN A 231 -18.88 -12.85 -35.88
C ASN A 231 -19.29 -12.80 -37.37
N GLU A 232 -19.37 -11.58 -37.91
CA GLU A 232 -19.73 -11.33 -39.32
C GLU A 232 -18.81 -12.05 -40.33
N ASP A 233 -17.56 -12.33 -39.92
CA ASP A 233 -16.55 -13.06 -40.71
C ASP A 233 -16.72 -14.60 -40.68
N GLY A 234 -17.73 -15.13 -39.97
CA GLY A 234 -17.99 -16.56 -39.86
C GLY A 234 -17.17 -17.31 -38.80
N SER A 235 -16.20 -16.67 -38.15
CA SER A 235 -15.47 -17.23 -37.00
C SER A 235 -16.33 -17.24 -35.74
N LEU A 236 -16.28 -18.33 -34.95
CA LEU A 236 -16.87 -18.38 -33.61
C LEU A 236 -15.83 -17.96 -32.58
N VAL A 237 -16.13 -16.88 -31.85
CA VAL A 237 -15.30 -16.39 -30.76
C VAL A 237 -16.19 -16.20 -29.54
N GLY A 238 -15.73 -16.65 -28.38
CA GLY A 238 -16.41 -16.50 -27.11
C GLY A 238 -15.45 -16.25 -25.97
N THR A 239 -16.00 -15.97 -24.81
CA THR A 239 -15.24 -15.85 -23.57
C THR A 239 -15.89 -16.73 -22.52
N THR A 240 -15.09 -17.43 -21.73
CA THR A 240 -15.60 -18.20 -20.60
C THR A 240 -16.24 -17.32 -19.53
N ASP A 241 -16.95 -17.89 -18.56
CA ASP A 241 -17.27 -17.24 -17.30
C ASP A 241 -15.99 -16.90 -16.49
N GLU A 242 -16.13 -15.97 -15.54
CA GLU A 242 -15.04 -15.61 -14.62
C GLU A 242 -15.06 -16.56 -13.42
N GLN A 243 -14.08 -17.47 -13.39
CA GLN A 243 -13.81 -18.36 -12.26
C GLN A 243 -12.40 -18.08 -11.77
N LYS A 244 -12.20 -18.15 -10.45
CA LYS A 244 -10.93 -17.87 -9.79
C LYS A 244 -10.19 -16.60 -10.30
N GLY A 245 -10.93 -15.52 -10.54
CA GLY A 245 -10.39 -14.23 -10.97
C GLY A 245 -9.97 -14.11 -12.44
N HIS A 246 -10.31 -15.07 -13.30
CA HIS A 246 -9.88 -15.05 -14.71
C HIS A 246 -10.84 -15.70 -15.69
N ARG A 247 -10.56 -15.46 -16.98
CA ARG A 247 -11.36 -15.94 -18.11
C ARG A 247 -10.43 -16.42 -19.22
N HIS A 248 -10.97 -17.22 -20.14
CA HIS A 248 -10.27 -17.64 -21.34
C HIS A 248 -11.06 -17.21 -22.57
N VAL A 249 -10.33 -16.82 -23.63
CA VAL A 249 -10.91 -16.61 -24.95
C VAL A 249 -11.02 -17.95 -25.64
N VAL A 250 -12.23 -18.34 -26.05
CA VAL A 250 -12.48 -19.56 -26.80
C VAL A 250 -12.64 -19.19 -28.27
N THR A 251 -11.87 -19.82 -29.13
CA THR A 251 -11.96 -19.63 -30.59
C THR A 251 -12.26 -20.96 -31.25
N ALA A 252 -13.15 -20.97 -32.23
CA ALA A 252 -13.38 -22.14 -33.08
C ALA A 252 -12.99 -21.81 -34.52
N ARG A 253 -12.24 -22.72 -35.15
CA ARG A 253 -11.87 -22.64 -36.56
C ARG A 253 -12.21 -23.95 -37.25
N GLU A 254 -12.78 -23.85 -38.44
CA GLU A 254 -12.99 -25.00 -39.30
C GLU A 254 -11.67 -25.36 -39.99
N VAL A 255 -11.14 -26.54 -39.69
CA VAL A 255 -9.91 -27.06 -40.29
C VAL A 255 -10.24 -28.42 -40.90
N ASN A 256 -10.11 -28.55 -42.22
CA ASN A 256 -10.41 -29.78 -42.97
C ASN A 256 -11.84 -30.33 -42.81
N GLY A 257 -12.84 -29.47 -42.56
CA GLY A 257 -14.24 -29.88 -42.36
C GLY A 257 -14.57 -30.36 -40.95
N GLU A 258 -13.62 -30.28 -40.02
CA GLU A 258 -13.85 -30.47 -38.58
C GLU A 258 -13.72 -29.12 -37.85
N MET A 259 -14.64 -28.87 -36.92
CA MET A 259 -14.60 -27.68 -36.07
C MET A 259 -13.61 -27.91 -34.93
N GLN A 260 -12.45 -27.26 -35.00
CA GLN A 260 -11.45 -27.30 -33.95
C GLN A 260 -11.64 -26.11 -33.01
N TYR A 261 -11.85 -26.41 -31.73
CA TYR A 261 -11.93 -25.40 -30.69
C TYR A 261 -10.59 -25.25 -29.99
N THR A 262 -10.23 -24.03 -29.62
CA THR A 262 -9.01 -23.72 -28.88
C THR A 262 -9.32 -22.71 -27.80
N VAL A 263 -8.98 -23.07 -26.57
CA VAL A 263 -9.06 -22.20 -25.41
C VAL A 263 -7.73 -21.47 -25.27
N GLY A 264 -7.77 -20.14 -25.21
CA GLY A 264 -6.61 -19.28 -25.06
C GLY A 264 -6.00 -19.33 -23.65
N PRO A 265 -4.87 -18.63 -23.42
CA PRO A 265 -4.29 -18.50 -22.09
C PRO A 265 -5.24 -17.74 -21.13
N PRO A 266 -5.06 -17.88 -19.81
CA PRO A 266 -5.87 -17.18 -18.82
C PRO A 266 -5.64 -15.66 -18.91
N GLU A 267 -6.72 -14.91 -19.07
CA GLU A 267 -6.75 -13.44 -19.08
C GLU A 267 -7.37 -12.90 -17.79
N GLY A 268 -6.83 -11.79 -17.27
CA GLY A 268 -7.36 -11.13 -16.06
C GLY A 268 -6.47 -11.26 -14.82
N LEU A 269 -5.68 -12.34 -14.70
CA LEU A 269 -4.86 -12.63 -13.51
C LEU A 269 -3.70 -11.67 -13.31
N LEU A 270 -3.13 -11.18 -14.42
CA LEU A 270 -1.96 -10.32 -14.44
C LEU A 270 -2.31 -8.93 -14.99
N ASN A 271 -3.39 -8.35 -14.47
CA ASN A 271 -3.80 -7.01 -14.85
C ASN A 271 -3.25 -5.97 -13.87
N ALA A 272 -2.99 -4.77 -14.36
CA ALA A 272 -2.68 -3.61 -13.53
C ALA A 272 -3.64 -2.47 -13.90
N ARG A 273 -4.87 -2.58 -13.41
CA ARG A 273 -5.96 -1.64 -13.64
C ARG A 273 -5.59 -0.27 -13.11
N ILE A 274 -5.91 0.79 -13.84
CA ILE A 274 -5.68 2.18 -13.42
C ILE A 274 -7.00 2.72 -12.83
N PRO A 275 -7.22 2.63 -11.51
CA PRO A 275 -8.44 3.12 -10.90
C PRO A 275 -8.44 4.64 -10.81
N VAL A 276 -9.58 5.25 -11.12
CA VAL A 276 -9.89 6.64 -10.81
C VAL A 276 -10.87 6.61 -9.64
N PHE A 277 -10.42 7.04 -8.47
CA PHE A 277 -11.23 7.09 -7.27
C PHE A 277 -12.04 8.40 -7.20
N GLY A 278 -13.25 8.30 -6.65
CA GLY A 278 -14.14 9.42 -6.40
C GLY A 278 -14.30 9.73 -4.92
N SER A 279 -14.83 10.90 -4.58
CA SER A 279 -15.20 11.24 -3.21
C SER A 279 -16.61 10.76 -2.89
N LEU A 280 -16.76 10.01 -1.80
CA LEU A 280 -18.03 9.43 -1.36
C LEU A 280 -18.82 10.37 -0.45
N SER A 281 -20.11 10.51 -0.73
CA SER A 281 -21.12 11.15 0.14
C SER A 281 -22.37 10.28 0.24
N PHE A 282 -23.19 10.52 1.27
CA PHE A 282 -24.39 9.70 1.54
C PHE A 282 -25.64 10.57 1.57
N ALA A 283 -26.79 9.93 1.35
CA ALA A 283 -28.11 10.49 1.62
C ALA A 283 -28.84 9.66 2.69
N ASP A 284 -29.58 10.33 3.56
CA ASP A 284 -30.40 9.71 4.61
C ASP A 284 -31.65 9.02 4.03
N ARG A 285 -32.47 8.41 4.90
CA ARG A 285 -33.72 7.72 4.52
C ARG A 285 -34.75 8.62 3.82
N SER A 286 -34.62 9.93 3.98
CA SER A 286 -35.46 10.96 3.38
C SER A 286 -34.85 11.57 2.12
N GLY A 287 -33.62 11.18 1.75
CA GLY A 287 -32.88 11.72 0.61
C GLY A 287 -32.07 12.98 0.90
N ASN A 288 -31.93 13.41 2.17
CA ASN A 288 -31.11 14.57 2.52
C ASN A 288 -29.62 14.18 2.60
N PRO A 289 -28.70 15.07 2.18
CA PRO A 289 -27.27 14.78 2.21
C PRO A 289 -26.75 14.65 3.66
N VAL A 290 -26.02 13.56 3.92
CA VAL A 290 -25.36 13.26 5.19
C VAL A 290 -23.90 12.87 4.96
N ARG A 291 -23.07 13.07 5.98
CA ARG A 291 -21.62 12.79 5.89
C ARG A 291 -21.28 11.31 5.96
N THR A 292 -22.10 10.52 6.63
CA THR A 292 -21.83 9.11 6.93
C THR A 292 -23.13 8.31 6.76
N GLY A 293 -23.00 7.08 6.27
CA GLY A 293 -24.12 6.14 6.20
C GLY A 293 -24.43 5.51 7.56
N LEU A 294 -25.25 4.46 7.55
CA LEU A 294 -25.60 3.69 8.73
C LEU A 294 -24.45 2.76 9.15
N ASN A 295 -24.39 2.44 10.44
CA ASN A 295 -23.58 1.33 10.95
C ASN A 295 -24.52 0.18 11.33
N VAL A 296 -24.28 -1.02 10.78
CA VAL A 296 -25.11 -2.23 11.00
C VAL A 296 -24.64 -3.08 12.19
N GLY A 297 -23.79 -2.52 13.06
CA GLY A 297 -23.24 -3.19 14.25
C GLY A 297 -21.82 -3.73 14.08
N TYR A 298 -21.09 -3.28 13.04
CA TYR A 298 -19.66 -3.56 12.92
C TYR A 298 -18.84 -2.56 13.72
N GLU A 299 -17.78 -3.06 14.37
CA GLU A 299 -16.82 -2.22 15.10
C GLU A 299 -16.02 -1.29 14.18
N SER A 300 -15.74 -1.75 12.96
CA SER A 300 -15.02 -0.95 11.97
C SER A 300 -15.95 0.03 11.26
N GLU A 301 -15.66 1.32 11.37
CA GLU A 301 -16.35 2.39 10.62
C GLU A 301 -15.80 2.60 9.20
N TYR A 302 -14.89 1.73 8.74
CA TYR A 302 -14.30 1.87 7.40
C TYR A 302 -15.35 1.86 6.29
N GLN A 303 -16.37 1.01 6.43
CA GLN A 303 -17.51 0.92 5.52
C GLN A 303 -18.76 1.45 6.21
N SER A 304 -19.52 2.24 5.46
CA SER A 304 -20.84 2.72 5.87
C SER A 304 -21.91 2.06 5.02
N TYR A 305 -23.12 1.97 5.57
CA TYR A 305 -24.20 1.19 4.97
C TYR A 305 -25.36 2.07 4.50
N ILE A 306 -25.97 1.71 3.37
CA ILE A 306 -27.25 2.27 2.90
C ILE A 306 -28.34 1.21 2.99
N GLU A 307 -29.54 1.62 3.42
CA GLU A 307 -30.69 0.74 3.56
C GLU A 307 -31.46 0.58 2.24
N GLY A 308 -31.82 -0.65 1.92
CA GLY A 308 -32.62 -0.98 0.75
C GLY A 308 -34.08 -0.57 0.86
N ASN A 309 -34.70 -0.33 -0.31
CA ASN A 309 -36.07 0.17 -0.43
C ASN A 309 -36.31 1.51 0.31
N SER A 310 -35.29 2.35 0.41
CA SER A 310 -35.36 3.70 1.00
C SER A 310 -34.83 4.75 0.02
N LEU A 311 -34.95 6.04 0.36
CA LEU A 311 -34.30 7.12 -0.41
C LEU A 311 -32.80 7.25 -0.11
N MET A 312 -32.25 6.41 0.78
CA MET A 312 -30.81 6.37 1.01
C MET A 312 -30.08 6.06 -0.29
N SER A 313 -28.99 6.78 -0.49
CA SER A 313 -28.11 6.58 -1.63
C SER A 313 -26.68 6.91 -1.24
N ALA A 314 -25.74 6.34 -1.98
CA ALA A 314 -24.35 6.67 -1.90
C ALA A 314 -23.91 7.28 -3.22
N THR A 315 -23.31 8.46 -3.16
CA THR A 315 -22.90 9.21 -4.34
C THR A 315 -21.39 9.34 -4.35
N TRP A 316 -20.76 8.83 -5.42
CA TRP A 316 -19.36 9.05 -5.71
C TRP A 316 -19.22 10.17 -6.72
N ARG A 317 -18.54 11.23 -6.31
CA ARG A 317 -18.15 12.32 -7.21
C ARG A 317 -16.78 12.06 -7.79
N PHE A 318 -16.71 11.88 -9.10
CA PHE A 318 -15.48 11.72 -9.86
C PHE A 318 -15.02 13.05 -10.42
N ARG A 319 -13.70 13.19 -10.63
CA ARG A 319 -13.08 14.38 -11.22
C ARG A 319 -12.18 14.01 -12.39
N GLY A 320 -12.14 14.87 -13.40
CA GLY A 320 -11.35 14.69 -14.61
C GLY A 320 -11.82 13.49 -15.43
N VAL A 321 -13.13 13.32 -15.57
CA VAL A 321 -13.75 12.32 -16.44
C VAL A 321 -13.77 12.87 -17.86
N THR A 322 -12.93 12.34 -18.75
CA THR A 322 -12.85 12.80 -20.14
C THR A 322 -12.71 11.63 -21.11
N PRO A 323 -13.21 11.72 -22.36
CA PRO A 323 -13.14 10.62 -23.32
C PRO A 323 -11.72 10.10 -23.56
N SER A 324 -10.74 11.00 -23.62
CA SER A 324 -9.32 10.66 -23.81
C SER A 324 -8.74 9.81 -22.68
N ARG A 325 -9.33 9.87 -21.48
CA ARG A 325 -8.89 9.12 -20.31
C ARG A 325 -9.43 7.69 -20.28
N PHE A 326 -10.48 7.39 -21.06
CA PHE A 326 -11.17 6.10 -21.08
C PHE A 326 -11.19 5.51 -22.50
N ASN A 327 -10.01 5.26 -23.08
CA ASN A 327 -9.84 4.58 -24.38
C ASN A 327 -10.69 5.12 -25.55
N GLY A 328 -10.91 6.44 -25.62
CA GLY A 328 -11.70 7.07 -26.70
C GLY A 328 -13.16 7.33 -26.32
N GLY A 329 -13.61 6.83 -25.17
CA GLY A 329 -14.91 7.16 -24.58
C GLY A 329 -16.09 6.38 -25.17
N ASP A 330 -15.87 5.23 -25.81
CA ASP A 330 -16.97 4.40 -26.33
C ASP A 330 -17.79 3.78 -25.18
N THR A 331 -17.12 3.40 -24.09
CA THR A 331 -17.73 2.94 -22.85
C THR A 331 -17.06 3.58 -21.63
N LEU A 332 -17.82 3.70 -20.54
CA LEU A 332 -17.32 4.06 -19.22
C LEU A 332 -17.32 2.79 -18.33
N PRO A 333 -16.16 2.15 -18.14
CA PRO A 333 -16.05 0.97 -17.29
C PRO A 333 -16.05 1.36 -15.80
N ILE A 334 -17.04 0.86 -15.07
CA ILE A 334 -17.19 0.98 -13.63
C ILE A 334 -16.91 -0.38 -12.99
N GLU A 335 -16.10 -0.40 -11.95
CA GLU A 335 -15.84 -1.61 -11.16
C GLU A 335 -16.30 -1.40 -9.71
N LEU A 336 -17.03 -2.38 -9.18
CA LEU A 336 -17.72 -2.35 -7.90
C LEU A 336 -17.29 -3.52 -7.02
N SER A 337 -17.05 -3.26 -5.74
CA SER A 337 -16.76 -4.27 -4.72
C SER A 337 -17.57 -3.99 -3.45
N LEU A 338 -18.90 -3.94 -3.60
CA LEU A 338 -19.83 -3.65 -2.51
C LEU A 338 -20.03 -4.88 -1.62
N LYS A 339 -20.25 -4.66 -0.32
CA LYS A 339 -20.72 -5.72 0.58
C LYS A 339 -22.23 -5.66 0.69
N ALA A 340 -22.89 -6.81 0.75
CA ALA A 340 -24.27 -6.87 1.19
C ALA A 340 -24.31 -7.34 2.65
N PHE A 341 -25.16 -6.69 3.45
CA PHE A 341 -25.47 -7.11 4.80
C PHE A 341 -26.95 -7.46 4.86
N ARG A 342 -27.21 -8.70 5.24
CA ARG A 342 -28.56 -9.26 5.28
C ARG A 342 -29.08 -9.32 6.70
N THR A 343 -30.18 -8.61 6.98
CA THR A 343 -30.81 -8.66 8.32
C THR A 343 -31.51 -9.98 8.59
N PHE A 344 -31.97 -10.67 7.55
CA PHE A 344 -32.54 -12.01 7.63
C PHE A 344 -31.97 -12.91 6.53
N LYS A 345 -31.66 -14.15 6.89
CA LYS A 345 -31.21 -15.20 5.96
C LYS A 345 -32.45 -15.87 5.33
N GLY A 346 -33.06 -15.19 4.37
CA GLY A 346 -34.11 -15.76 3.52
C GLY A 346 -33.50 -16.58 2.38
N ASP A 347 -33.80 -16.20 1.15
CA ASP A 347 -33.14 -16.74 -0.04
C ASP A 347 -31.69 -16.24 -0.13
N ILE A 348 -30.72 -17.15 0.07
CA ILE A 348 -29.29 -16.88 -0.04
C ILE A 348 -28.73 -17.06 -1.46
N VAL A 349 -29.52 -17.67 -2.36
CA VAL A 349 -29.10 -17.96 -3.74
C VAL A 349 -29.21 -16.69 -4.58
N THR A 350 -30.29 -15.93 -4.40
CA THR A 350 -30.44 -14.63 -5.08
C THR A 350 -29.54 -13.58 -4.40
N GLY A 351 -28.65 -12.97 -5.19
CA GLY A 351 -27.83 -11.84 -4.75
C GLY A 351 -28.69 -10.59 -4.51
N VAL A 352 -28.19 -9.67 -3.68
CA VAL A 352 -28.93 -8.45 -3.34
C VAL A 352 -28.89 -7.47 -4.51
N GLN A 353 -30.05 -6.94 -4.92
CA GLN A 353 -30.21 -6.09 -6.08
C GLN A 353 -29.91 -4.62 -5.78
N GLY A 354 -29.09 -4.02 -6.64
CA GLY A 354 -28.77 -2.60 -6.64
C GLY A 354 -29.18 -1.90 -7.92
N GLU A 355 -29.18 -0.57 -7.90
CA GLU A 355 -29.28 0.27 -9.10
C GLU A 355 -28.12 1.26 -9.12
N VAL A 356 -27.50 1.43 -10.31
CA VAL A 356 -26.53 2.48 -10.60
C VAL A 356 -27.21 3.57 -11.44
N ILE A 357 -26.98 4.82 -11.07
CA ILE A 357 -27.51 6.01 -11.75
C ILE A 357 -26.37 6.99 -11.95
N LEU A 358 -26.14 7.45 -13.18
CA LEU A 358 -25.24 8.56 -13.45
C LEU A 358 -26.02 9.87 -13.37
N LYS A 359 -25.45 10.87 -12.71
CA LYS A 359 -26.03 12.20 -12.57
C LYS A 359 -25.02 13.27 -12.89
N HIS A 360 -25.49 14.32 -13.55
CA HIS A 360 -24.74 15.57 -13.60
C HIS A 360 -24.62 16.16 -12.18
N PRO A 361 -23.49 16.78 -11.80
CA PRO A 361 -23.32 17.37 -10.47
C PRO A 361 -24.41 18.38 -10.05
N ASP A 362 -25.03 19.06 -11.03
CA ASP A 362 -26.17 19.97 -10.83
C ASP A 362 -27.53 19.26 -10.70
N GLY A 363 -27.59 17.94 -10.91
CA GLY A 363 -28.81 17.12 -10.80
C GLY A 363 -29.85 17.30 -11.91
N ARG A 364 -29.56 18.08 -12.97
CA ARG A 364 -30.50 18.35 -14.07
C ARG A 364 -30.61 17.21 -15.08
N VAL A 365 -29.52 16.47 -15.27
CA VAL A 365 -29.43 15.35 -16.21
C VAL A 365 -29.14 14.08 -15.41
N GLU A 366 -29.95 13.05 -15.60
CA GLU A 366 -29.77 11.75 -14.97
C GLU A 366 -29.90 10.63 -16.01
N SER A 367 -29.15 9.55 -15.83
CA SER A 367 -29.25 8.37 -16.67
C SER A 367 -30.40 7.46 -16.25
N GLU A 368 -30.78 6.53 -17.13
CA GLU A 368 -31.63 5.40 -16.74
C GLU A 368 -30.97 4.60 -15.61
N ARG A 369 -31.82 4.05 -14.73
CA ARG A 369 -31.39 3.23 -13.60
C ARG A 369 -31.00 1.86 -14.09
N ARG A 370 -29.72 1.52 -14.03
CA ARG A 370 -29.24 0.20 -14.45
C ARG A 370 -29.24 -0.75 -13.26
N PRO A 371 -30.09 -1.80 -13.25
CA PRO A 371 -30.07 -2.79 -12.19
C PRO A 371 -28.80 -3.64 -12.27
N PHE A 372 -28.25 -4.01 -11.12
CA PHE A 372 -27.16 -4.97 -11.00
C PHE A 372 -27.38 -5.83 -9.76
N ILE A 373 -26.69 -6.97 -9.70
CA ILE A 373 -26.76 -7.89 -8.56
C ILE A 373 -25.40 -7.90 -7.91
N VAL A 374 -25.35 -7.55 -6.62
CA VAL A 374 -24.08 -7.52 -5.88
C VAL A 374 -23.50 -8.92 -5.79
N ARG A 375 -22.24 -9.06 -6.22
CA ARG A 375 -21.42 -10.25 -6.02
C ARG A 375 -20.55 -10.00 -4.79
N GLU A 376 -20.87 -10.67 -3.69
CA GLU A 376 -20.04 -10.58 -2.48
C GLU A 376 -18.67 -11.24 -2.75
N PHE A 377 -17.60 -10.61 -2.28
CA PHE A 377 -16.21 -11.09 -2.42
C PHE A 377 -15.65 -11.16 -3.84
N ALA A 378 -16.40 -10.72 -4.85
CA ALA A 378 -15.95 -10.60 -6.23
C ALA A 378 -16.13 -9.17 -6.75
N LEU A 379 -15.32 -8.80 -7.74
CA LEU A 379 -15.44 -7.53 -8.44
C LEU A 379 -16.55 -7.62 -9.49
N ASP A 380 -17.54 -6.74 -9.40
CA ASP A 380 -18.57 -6.57 -10.42
C ASP A 380 -18.11 -5.49 -11.43
N ARG A 381 -18.17 -5.82 -12.73
CA ARG A 381 -17.66 -4.98 -13.81
C ARG A 381 -18.82 -4.57 -14.70
N ILE A 382 -19.10 -3.27 -14.76
CA ILE A 382 -20.20 -2.71 -15.53
C ILE A 382 -19.61 -1.77 -16.59
N GLU A 383 -19.79 -2.13 -17.85
CA GLU A 383 -19.47 -1.24 -18.97
C GLU A 383 -20.72 -0.44 -19.34
N LEU A 384 -20.67 0.87 -19.11
CA LEU A 384 -21.75 1.79 -19.47
C LEU A 384 -21.50 2.32 -20.89
N PRO A 385 -22.45 2.17 -21.82
CA PRO A 385 -22.29 2.71 -23.17
C PRO A 385 -22.28 4.24 -23.13
N ARG A 386 -21.51 4.87 -24.03
CA ARG A 386 -21.42 6.33 -24.13
C ARG A 386 -22.78 7.03 -24.23
N LYS A 387 -23.65 6.49 -25.08
CA LYS A 387 -25.03 6.98 -25.24
C LYS A 387 -25.99 6.04 -24.57
N MET A 388 -26.87 6.60 -23.76
CA MET A 388 -27.87 5.83 -23.02
C MET A 388 -29.17 6.61 -22.89
N SER A 389 -30.26 5.89 -22.64
CA SER A 389 -31.51 6.52 -22.23
C SER A 389 -31.31 7.23 -20.89
N GLY A 390 -31.87 8.43 -20.77
CA GLY A 390 -31.83 9.22 -19.55
C GLY A 390 -32.98 10.21 -19.50
N SER A 391 -32.84 11.19 -18.63
CA SER A 391 -33.81 12.25 -18.43
C SER A 391 -33.10 13.57 -18.19
N ARG A 392 -33.55 14.62 -18.89
CA ARG A 392 -33.12 16.01 -18.69
C ARG A 392 -34.31 16.78 -18.13
N ASP A 393 -34.17 17.37 -16.94
CA ASP A 393 -35.24 18.11 -16.26
C ASP A 393 -36.57 17.32 -16.18
N SER A 394 -36.49 16.01 -15.90
CA SER A 394 -37.61 15.05 -15.89
C SER A 394 -38.24 14.71 -17.25
N VAL A 395 -37.60 15.08 -18.36
CA VAL A 395 -38.02 14.74 -19.72
C VAL A 395 -37.12 13.62 -20.29
N PRO A 396 -37.68 12.44 -20.66
CA PRO A 396 -36.91 11.35 -21.24
C PRO A 396 -36.17 11.78 -22.51
N THR A 397 -34.86 11.65 -22.52
CA THR A 397 -33.98 12.04 -23.63
C THR A 397 -32.80 11.06 -23.73
N GLU A 398 -32.23 10.88 -24.92
CA GLU A 398 -30.93 10.22 -25.05
C GLU A 398 -29.84 11.14 -24.48
N VAL A 399 -29.03 10.61 -23.56
CA VAL A 399 -27.96 11.36 -22.88
C VAL A 399 -26.61 10.76 -23.25
N ASP A 400 -25.64 11.63 -23.51
CA ASP A 400 -24.23 11.26 -23.66
C ASP A 400 -23.50 11.41 -22.32
N ILE A 401 -22.73 10.39 -21.92
CA ILE A 401 -21.98 10.41 -20.66
C ILE A 401 -21.02 11.60 -20.59
N PHE A 402 -20.28 11.88 -21.65
CA PHE A 402 -19.21 12.89 -21.61
C PHE A 402 -19.68 14.28 -21.98
N ASP A 403 -20.70 14.39 -22.84
CA ASP A 403 -21.20 15.68 -23.30
C ASP A 403 -22.37 16.22 -22.43
N ASP A 404 -23.17 15.35 -21.80
CA ASP A 404 -24.37 15.77 -21.04
C ASP A 404 -24.33 15.50 -19.52
N LEU A 405 -23.65 14.43 -19.09
CA LEU A 405 -23.61 14.01 -17.67
C LEU A 405 -22.35 14.50 -16.95
N VAL A 406 -21.31 14.87 -17.68
CA VAL A 406 -20.06 15.42 -17.13
C VAL A 406 -20.11 16.94 -17.19
N ASP A 407 -19.79 17.60 -16.07
CA ASP A 407 -19.72 19.08 -16.00
C ASP A 407 -18.51 19.64 -16.78
N GLU A 408 -18.49 20.95 -17.05
CA GLU A 408 -17.37 21.67 -17.67
C GLU A 408 -16.03 21.44 -16.95
N ASN A 409 -16.09 21.17 -15.64
CA ASN A 409 -14.93 20.84 -14.80
C ASN A 409 -14.48 19.36 -14.89
N GLY A 410 -15.18 18.53 -15.67
CA GLY A 410 -14.95 17.10 -15.79
C GLY A 410 -15.46 16.30 -14.57
N GLU A 411 -16.48 16.79 -13.87
CA GLU A 411 -17.07 16.13 -12.71
C GLU A 411 -18.29 15.28 -13.08
N LEU A 412 -18.41 14.09 -12.47
CA LEU A 412 -19.52 13.13 -12.70
C LEU A 412 -19.94 12.52 -11.36
N ASP A 413 -21.24 12.50 -11.08
CA ASP A 413 -21.79 11.85 -9.89
C ASP A 413 -22.35 10.46 -10.25
N VAL A 414 -21.82 9.41 -9.61
CA VAL A 414 -22.30 8.04 -9.71
C VAL A 414 -23.04 7.69 -8.43
N VAL A 415 -24.34 7.42 -8.55
CA VAL A 415 -25.23 7.15 -7.42
C VAL A 415 -25.58 5.66 -7.38
N ILE A 416 -25.38 5.04 -6.22
CA ILE A 416 -25.81 3.67 -5.93
C ILE A 416 -26.97 3.68 -4.95
N ARG A 417 -27.97 2.81 -5.21
CA ARG A 417 -29.06 2.52 -4.29
C ARG A 417 -29.27 1.01 -4.15
N CYS A 418 -29.70 0.61 -2.96
CA CYS A 418 -30.13 -0.76 -2.68
C CYS A 418 -31.65 -0.87 -2.93
N ARG A 419 -32.08 -1.87 -3.72
CA ARG A 419 -33.49 -2.05 -4.05
C ARG A 419 -34.21 -2.96 -3.06
N ASP A 420 -33.51 -3.96 -2.52
CA ASP A 420 -34.16 -5.00 -1.72
C ASP A 420 -34.48 -4.55 -0.28
N PRO A 421 -35.74 -4.68 0.16
CA PRO A 421 -36.15 -4.26 1.50
C PRO A 421 -35.49 -5.11 2.59
N GLY A 422 -35.02 -4.45 3.66
CA GLY A 422 -34.36 -5.12 4.78
C GLY A 422 -32.93 -5.59 4.50
N GLN A 423 -32.40 -5.30 3.31
CA GLN A 423 -31.00 -5.55 2.96
C GLN A 423 -30.22 -4.23 2.96
N TYR A 424 -28.91 -4.30 3.22
CA TYR A 424 -28.06 -3.13 3.30
C TYR A 424 -26.83 -3.31 2.41
N PHE A 425 -26.39 -2.24 1.74
CA PHE A 425 -25.10 -2.24 1.06
C PHE A 425 -24.06 -1.52 1.89
N GLY A 426 -22.95 -2.18 2.17
CA GLY A 426 -21.76 -1.62 2.80
C GLY A 426 -20.74 -1.19 1.77
N MET A 427 -20.25 0.04 1.90
CA MET A 427 -19.30 0.63 0.97
C MET A 427 -18.37 1.64 1.64
N ALA A 428 -17.18 1.73 1.10
CA ALA A 428 -16.19 2.76 1.37
C ALA A 428 -15.83 3.49 0.06
N ALA A 429 -15.14 4.63 0.18
CA ALA A 429 -14.71 5.40 -0.98
C ALA A 429 -13.99 4.58 -2.08
N PRO A 430 -13.07 3.63 -1.78
CA PRO A 430 -12.40 2.83 -2.82
C PRO A 430 -13.24 1.70 -3.42
N ASP A 431 -14.40 1.37 -2.86
CA ASP A 431 -15.19 0.20 -3.30
C ASP A 431 -15.89 0.43 -4.65
N LEU A 432 -15.88 1.68 -5.16
CA LEU A 432 -16.28 2.06 -6.51
C LEU A 432 -15.21 2.93 -7.15
N TYR A 433 -14.74 2.52 -8.33
CA TYR A 433 -13.82 3.32 -9.14
C TYR A 433 -14.12 3.16 -10.63
N LEU A 434 -13.70 4.18 -11.39
CA LEU A 434 -13.72 4.13 -12.86
C LEU A 434 -12.40 3.56 -13.35
N ARG A 435 -12.41 2.60 -14.26
CA ARG A 435 -11.19 2.00 -14.82
C ARG A 435 -10.72 2.80 -16.04
N ALA A 436 -9.74 3.68 -15.86
CA ALA A 436 -9.20 4.49 -16.97
C ALA A 436 -8.50 3.65 -18.06
N GLY A 437 -8.00 2.47 -17.69
CA GLY A 437 -7.32 1.56 -18.60
C GLY A 437 -6.44 0.60 -17.82
N ASP A 438 -5.55 -0.09 -18.53
CA ASP A 438 -4.63 -1.06 -17.95
C ASP A 438 -3.18 -0.69 -18.19
N SER A 439 -2.36 -0.84 -17.16
CA SER A 439 -0.92 -0.84 -17.24
C SER A 439 -0.41 -2.28 -17.39
N THR A 440 0.86 -2.42 -17.77
CA THR A 440 1.50 -3.74 -17.83
C THR A 440 1.79 -4.26 -16.42
N PHE A 441 1.57 -5.57 -16.21
CA PHE A 441 1.88 -6.24 -14.95
C PHE A 441 3.35 -6.07 -14.53
N GLY A 442 4.28 -6.26 -15.46
CA GLY A 442 5.72 -6.15 -15.17
C GLY A 442 6.12 -4.76 -14.65
N TRP A 443 5.56 -3.70 -15.24
CA TRP A 443 5.80 -2.33 -14.75
C TRP A 443 5.20 -2.10 -13.36
N ASN A 444 4.01 -2.64 -13.11
CA ASN A 444 3.38 -2.54 -11.80
C ASN A 444 4.16 -3.30 -10.71
N MET A 445 4.60 -4.53 -11.04
CA MET A 445 5.42 -5.35 -10.16
C MET A 445 6.77 -4.66 -9.85
N PHE A 446 7.40 -4.01 -10.84
CA PHE A 446 8.60 -3.20 -10.63
C PHE A 446 8.37 -2.06 -9.62
N LYS A 447 7.26 -1.32 -9.72
CA LYS A 447 6.91 -0.29 -8.72
C LYS A 447 6.69 -0.91 -7.34
N GLY A 448 6.11 -2.10 -7.26
CA GLY A 448 5.97 -2.85 -6.02
C GLY A 448 7.33 -3.18 -5.38
N PHE A 449 8.28 -3.68 -6.17
CA PHE A 449 9.66 -3.91 -5.72
C PHE A 449 10.38 -2.62 -5.35
N LEU A 450 10.09 -1.50 -6.01
CA LEU A 450 10.61 -0.20 -5.61
C LEU A 450 10.13 0.19 -4.20
N GLY A 451 8.89 -0.18 -3.83
CA GLY A 451 8.38 -0.13 -2.45
C GLY A 451 9.29 -0.87 -1.46
N ILE A 452 9.58 -2.14 -1.76
CA ILE A 452 10.46 -3.00 -0.94
C ILE A 452 11.90 -2.42 -0.88
N TRP A 453 12.40 -1.88 -1.99
CA TRP A 453 13.71 -1.22 -2.05
C TRP A 453 13.80 -0.02 -1.11
N MET A 454 12.74 0.79 -1.04
CA MET A 454 12.66 1.92 -0.12
C MET A 454 12.65 1.46 1.35
N GLN A 455 11.89 0.40 1.68
CA GLN A 455 11.92 -0.20 3.02
C GLN A 455 13.33 -0.70 3.39
N MET A 456 14.00 -1.36 2.45
CA MET A 456 15.38 -1.82 2.61
C MET A 456 16.36 -0.66 2.85
N LEU A 457 16.24 0.44 2.11
CA LEU A 457 17.07 1.62 2.33
C LEU A 457 16.87 2.19 3.72
N LEU A 458 15.61 2.31 4.17
CA LEU A 458 15.29 2.83 5.50
C LEU A 458 15.91 1.99 6.61
N ILE A 459 15.82 0.66 6.52
CA ILE A 459 16.42 -0.22 7.53
C ILE A 459 17.95 -0.17 7.52
N ILE A 460 18.57 -0.07 6.34
CA ILE A 460 20.02 0.13 6.22
C ILE A 460 20.44 1.45 6.84
N CYS A 461 19.70 2.53 6.61
CA CYS A 461 20.00 3.85 7.17
C CYS A 461 19.91 3.85 8.70
N LEU A 462 18.82 3.29 9.26
CA LEU A 462 18.66 3.14 10.71
C LEU A 462 19.75 2.25 11.31
N GLY A 463 20.04 1.12 10.68
CA GLY A 463 21.07 0.21 11.17
C GLY A 463 22.46 0.81 11.12
N VAL A 464 22.83 1.51 10.04
CA VAL A 464 24.11 2.24 9.97
C VAL A 464 24.17 3.32 11.04
N MET A 465 23.10 4.09 11.24
CA MET A 465 23.00 5.12 12.27
C MET A 465 23.26 4.55 13.68
N PHE A 466 22.53 3.51 14.08
CA PHE A 466 22.72 2.84 15.38
C PHE A 466 24.11 2.22 15.52
N SER A 467 24.66 1.69 14.43
CA SER A 467 26.00 1.08 14.42
C SER A 467 27.15 2.09 14.65
N THR A 468 26.89 3.40 14.56
CA THR A 468 27.92 4.42 14.83
C THR A 468 28.27 4.54 16.31
N PHE A 469 27.32 4.28 17.23
CA PHE A 469 27.50 4.45 18.67
C PHE A 469 27.18 3.21 19.52
N LEU A 470 26.47 2.21 18.98
CA LEU A 470 26.15 0.96 19.68
C LEU A 470 27.09 -0.19 19.27
N SER A 471 27.15 -1.23 20.08
CA SER A 471 27.77 -2.50 19.68
C SER A 471 26.86 -3.25 18.69
N GLY A 472 27.43 -4.16 17.90
CA GLY A 472 26.68 -4.89 16.85
C GLY A 472 25.37 -5.53 17.35
N PRO A 473 25.37 -6.31 18.45
CA PRO A 473 24.14 -6.88 19.00
C PRO A 473 23.13 -5.84 19.47
N VAL A 474 23.58 -4.76 20.11
CA VAL A 474 22.67 -3.71 20.63
C VAL A 474 22.09 -2.88 19.48
N ALA A 475 22.89 -2.58 18.44
CA ALA A 475 22.42 -1.94 17.22
C ALA A 475 21.36 -2.79 16.50
N MET A 476 21.54 -4.12 16.47
CA MET A 476 20.56 -5.04 15.90
C MET A 476 19.23 -4.97 16.64
N VAL A 477 19.24 -5.06 17.97
CA VAL A 477 18.01 -5.00 18.79
C VAL A 477 17.32 -3.65 18.58
N ALA A 478 18.05 -2.53 18.62
CA ALA A 478 17.47 -1.20 18.38
C ALA A 478 16.83 -1.08 16.99
N THR A 479 17.54 -1.55 15.95
CA THR A 479 17.06 -1.53 14.56
C THR A 479 15.85 -2.45 14.37
N MET A 480 15.86 -3.63 15.00
CA MET A 480 14.72 -4.56 15.00
C MET A 480 13.51 -3.95 15.70
N THR A 481 13.69 -3.29 16.83
CA THR A 481 12.60 -2.58 17.52
C THR A 481 12.01 -1.49 16.63
N CYS A 482 12.83 -0.68 15.95
CA CYS A 482 12.34 0.30 14.98
C CYS A 482 11.59 -0.36 13.81
N LEU A 483 12.04 -1.52 13.33
CA LEU A 483 11.36 -2.27 12.28
C LEU A 483 9.97 -2.72 12.73
N VAL A 484 9.88 -3.36 13.90
CA VAL A 484 8.61 -3.81 14.49
C VAL A 484 7.68 -2.63 14.71
N LEU A 485 8.13 -1.57 15.37
CA LEU A 485 7.32 -0.37 15.62
C LEU A 485 6.85 0.29 14.32
N GLY A 486 7.67 0.30 13.26
CA GLY A 486 7.27 0.87 11.98
C GLY A 486 6.31 0.00 11.16
N PHE A 487 6.22 -1.32 11.41
CA PHE A 487 5.13 -2.15 10.87
C PHE A 487 3.82 -1.94 11.64
N PHE A 488 3.88 -1.75 12.96
CA PHE A 488 2.71 -1.49 13.82
C PHE A 488 2.37 0.00 13.96
N GLY A 489 2.99 0.87 13.16
CA GLY A 489 2.85 2.32 13.28
C GLY A 489 1.42 2.80 13.05
N GLY A 490 0.69 2.22 12.09
CA GLY A 490 -0.71 2.58 11.80
C GLY A 490 -1.64 2.35 12.98
N LEU A 491 -1.66 1.11 13.51
CA LEU A 491 -2.40 0.76 14.71
C LEU A 491 -2.03 1.67 15.90
N SER A 492 -0.74 1.93 16.08
CA SER A 492 -0.27 2.75 17.20
C SER A 492 -0.69 4.22 17.06
N LEU A 493 -0.75 4.74 15.83
CA LEU A 493 -1.22 6.09 15.54
C LEU A 493 -2.73 6.20 15.72
N ASP A 494 -3.48 5.19 15.31
CA ASP A 494 -4.94 5.12 15.50
C ASP A 494 -5.28 5.13 17.00
N VAL A 495 -4.60 4.29 17.79
CA VAL A 495 -4.68 4.32 19.25
C VAL A 495 -4.31 5.72 19.76
N ALA A 496 -3.16 6.27 19.37
CA ALA A 496 -2.69 7.58 19.84
C ALA A 496 -3.63 8.75 19.48
N SER A 497 -4.34 8.66 18.36
CA SER A 497 -5.31 9.65 17.90
C SER A 497 -6.68 9.54 18.56
N GLY A 498 -6.93 8.47 19.33
CA GLY A 498 -8.22 8.21 19.97
C GLY A 498 -9.31 7.76 19.01
N THR A 499 -8.96 7.27 17.81
CA THR A 499 -9.94 6.71 16.86
C THR A 499 -10.39 5.32 17.27
N ILE A 500 -9.58 4.60 18.04
CA ILE A 500 -9.93 3.30 18.62
C ILE A 500 -10.57 3.54 20.01
N PRO A 501 -11.82 3.10 20.22
CA PRO A 501 -12.46 3.17 21.53
C PRO A 501 -11.70 2.31 22.55
N GLY A 502 -11.62 2.76 23.80
CA GLY A 502 -10.91 2.05 24.88
C GLY A 502 -10.02 2.91 25.77
N GLY A 503 -9.81 4.18 25.41
CA GLY A 503 -9.02 5.11 26.20
C GLY A 503 -7.51 4.89 26.06
N GLY A 504 -6.72 5.48 26.96
CA GLY A 504 -5.28 5.31 26.97
C GLY A 504 -4.81 4.00 27.62
N PRO A 505 -3.48 3.77 27.68
CA PRO A 505 -2.92 2.52 28.21
C PRO A 505 -3.26 2.26 29.67
N ILE A 506 -3.26 3.28 30.53
CA ILE A 506 -3.59 3.14 31.96
C ILE A 506 -5.08 2.86 32.11
N GLU A 507 -5.93 3.59 31.37
CA GLU A 507 -7.36 3.36 31.33
C GLU A 507 -7.67 1.93 30.88
N SER A 508 -7.02 1.45 29.83
CA SER A 508 -7.13 0.07 29.33
C SER A 508 -6.68 -0.96 30.37
N LEU A 509 -5.57 -0.73 31.06
CA LEU A 509 -5.09 -1.62 32.13
C LEU A 509 -6.05 -1.72 33.31
N ILE A 510 -6.81 -0.65 33.58
CA ILE A 510 -7.85 -0.63 34.63
C ILE A 510 -9.14 -1.30 34.15
N ARG A 511 -9.49 -1.14 32.87
CA ARG A 511 -10.67 -1.77 32.24
C ARG A 511 -10.58 -3.30 32.21
N ILE A 512 -9.39 -3.86 31.98
CA ILE A 512 -9.19 -5.33 31.91
C ILE A 512 -9.71 -6.07 33.16
N PRO A 513 -9.27 -5.73 34.40
CA PRO A 513 -9.77 -6.40 35.60
C PRO A 513 -11.22 -6.01 35.93
N LEU A 514 -11.67 -4.81 35.57
CA LEU A 514 -13.05 -4.35 35.80
C LEU A 514 -14.06 -4.93 34.79
N GLN A 515 -13.58 -5.58 33.73
CA GLN A 515 -14.41 -6.12 32.63
C GLN A 515 -15.34 -5.07 32.00
N THR A 516 -14.93 -3.81 32.01
CA THR A 516 -15.70 -2.72 31.39
C THR A 516 -15.40 -2.64 29.90
N GLY A 517 -16.46 -2.59 29.08
CA GLY A 517 -16.31 -2.50 27.63
C GLY A 517 -15.67 -1.19 27.18
N ALA A 518 -14.85 -1.25 26.13
CA ALA A 518 -14.11 -0.11 25.58
C ALA A 518 -15.00 1.06 25.11
N MET A 519 -16.27 0.78 24.81
CA MET A 519 -17.27 1.76 24.35
C MET A 519 -17.99 2.49 25.50
N VAL A 520 -17.78 2.07 26.75
CA VAL A 520 -18.42 2.68 27.93
C VAL A 520 -17.41 3.60 28.59
N GLU A 521 -17.83 4.79 29.01
CA GLU A 521 -16.97 5.70 29.79
C GLU A 521 -16.52 5.02 31.10
N LEU A 522 -15.25 5.18 31.45
CA LEU A 522 -14.71 4.58 32.67
C LEU A 522 -15.25 5.36 33.89
N ASP A 523 -16.16 4.74 34.63
CA ASP A 523 -16.69 5.26 35.91
C ASP A 523 -16.01 4.54 37.08
N LEU A 524 -15.13 5.27 37.78
CA LEU A 524 -14.44 4.81 38.99
C LEU A 524 -15.08 5.39 40.25
N GLY A 525 -16.20 6.13 40.12
CA GLY A 525 -16.85 6.83 41.23
C GLY A 525 -16.02 7.98 41.81
N ASN A 526 -14.92 8.38 41.16
CA ASN A 526 -14.02 9.43 41.63
C ASN A 526 -13.50 10.26 40.44
N LYS A 527 -14.21 11.33 40.12
CA LYS A 527 -13.89 12.26 39.03
C LYS A 527 -12.45 12.81 39.05
N PRO A 528 -11.87 13.20 40.21
CA PRO A 528 -10.45 13.56 40.29
C PRO A 528 -9.49 12.45 39.84
N LEU A 529 -9.76 11.21 40.23
CA LEU A 529 -8.93 10.05 39.86
C LEU A 529 -9.03 9.78 38.36
N GLU A 530 -10.25 9.78 37.81
CA GLU A 530 -10.51 9.61 36.37
C GLU A 530 -9.80 10.68 35.54
N THR A 531 -9.92 11.95 35.93
CA THR A 531 -9.26 13.07 35.23
C THR A 531 -7.74 12.94 35.27
N THR A 532 -7.19 12.47 36.40
CA THR A 532 -5.74 12.25 36.55
C THR A 532 -5.26 11.13 35.64
N ILE A 533 -6.02 10.03 35.55
CA ILE A 533 -5.72 8.90 34.67
C ILE A 533 -5.77 9.36 33.20
N GLN A 534 -6.82 10.06 32.80
CA GLN A 534 -6.98 10.59 31.44
C GLN A 534 -5.84 11.55 31.07
N LEU A 535 -5.41 12.42 31.98
CA LEU A 535 -4.32 13.36 31.73
C LEU A 535 -2.96 12.65 31.63
N ALA A 536 -2.72 11.65 32.49
CA ALA A 536 -1.52 10.81 32.41
C ALA A 536 -1.49 10.03 31.08
N ASP A 537 -2.63 9.45 30.69
CA ASP A 537 -2.78 8.75 29.42
C ASP A 537 -2.56 9.69 28.23
N GLN A 538 -3.16 10.89 28.21
CA GLN A 538 -2.89 11.87 27.16
C GLN A 538 -1.39 12.20 27.03
N GLY A 539 -0.67 12.30 28.15
CA GLY A 539 0.78 12.49 28.16
C GLY A 539 1.55 11.30 27.55
N ILE A 540 1.16 10.06 27.90
CA ILE A 540 1.75 8.84 27.33
C ILE A 540 1.45 8.76 25.83
N MET A 541 0.21 9.04 25.43
CA MET A 541 -0.26 8.99 24.04
C MET A 541 0.43 10.04 23.18
N TYR A 542 0.62 11.26 23.69
CA TYR A 542 1.40 12.30 23.01
C TYR A 542 2.86 11.88 22.82
N THR A 543 3.46 11.24 23.83
CA THR A 543 4.84 10.73 23.75
C THR A 543 4.94 9.60 22.72
N MET A 544 4.02 8.64 22.76
CA MET A 544 3.93 7.56 21.77
C MET A 544 3.78 8.14 20.36
N PHE A 545 2.82 9.04 20.15
CA PHE A 545 2.60 9.70 18.86
C PHE A 545 3.87 10.37 18.31
N SER A 546 4.63 11.04 19.17
CA SER A 546 5.88 11.70 18.81
C SER A 546 6.95 10.69 18.39
N VAL A 547 7.09 9.59 19.11
CA VAL A 547 8.03 8.49 18.78
C VAL A 547 7.63 7.79 17.48
N PHE A 548 6.33 7.50 17.29
CA PHE A 548 5.86 6.83 16.08
C PHE A 548 5.97 7.70 14.83
N LYS A 549 5.82 9.03 14.95
CA LYS A 549 6.13 9.93 13.83
C LYS A 549 7.63 10.00 13.51
N ALA A 550 8.49 9.78 14.50
CA ALA A 550 9.93 9.77 14.30
C ALA A 550 10.44 8.50 13.62
N ILE A 551 9.78 7.37 13.82
CA ILE A 551 10.14 6.10 13.19
C ILE A 551 9.44 6.00 11.82
N PRO A 552 10.14 5.63 10.75
CA PRO A 552 9.49 5.44 9.45
C PRO A 552 8.46 4.31 9.52
N SER A 553 7.24 4.57 9.03
CA SER A 553 6.20 3.56 8.88
C SER A 553 6.55 2.61 7.73
N PHE A 554 7.19 1.49 8.02
CA PHE A 554 7.53 0.48 7.01
C PHE A 554 6.28 -0.06 6.30
N GLY A 555 5.16 -0.20 7.01
CA GLY A 555 3.89 -0.67 6.43
C GLY A 555 3.43 0.17 5.23
N GLN A 556 3.59 1.49 5.30
CA GLN A 556 3.14 2.40 4.24
C GLN A 556 3.87 2.20 2.90
N PHE A 557 5.15 1.79 2.94
CA PHE A 557 5.94 1.53 1.73
C PHE A 557 5.62 0.18 1.08
N ASN A 558 4.91 -0.72 1.79
CA ASN A 558 4.52 -2.01 1.26
C ASN A 558 3.36 -1.84 0.27
N THR A 559 3.64 -2.02 -1.01
CA THR A 559 2.66 -1.93 -2.10
C THR A 559 2.40 -3.30 -2.75
N SER A 560 2.75 -4.40 -2.07
CA SER A 560 2.50 -5.76 -2.56
C SER A 560 1.02 -6.02 -2.82
N GLU A 561 0.14 -5.50 -1.95
CA GLU A 561 -1.32 -5.63 -2.11
C GLU A 561 -1.82 -4.98 -3.40
N TYR A 562 -1.32 -3.80 -3.77
CA TYR A 562 -1.70 -3.18 -5.05
C TYR A 562 -1.41 -4.12 -6.23
N VAL A 563 -0.22 -4.73 -6.25
CA VAL A 563 0.15 -5.66 -7.32
C VAL A 563 -0.69 -6.93 -7.27
N ALA A 564 -0.94 -7.47 -6.07
CA ALA A 564 -1.68 -8.72 -5.89
C ALA A 564 -3.17 -8.60 -6.25
N TYR A 565 -3.81 -7.47 -5.92
CA TYR A 565 -5.19 -7.17 -6.28
C TYR A 565 -5.31 -6.56 -7.70
N GLY A 566 -4.23 -6.53 -8.48
CA GLY A 566 -4.24 -6.05 -9.86
C GLY A 566 -4.51 -4.54 -10.02
N PHE A 567 -4.19 -3.74 -9.00
CA PHE A 567 -4.24 -2.28 -9.04
C PHE A 567 -2.89 -1.69 -9.43
N ASN A 568 -2.89 -0.78 -10.40
CA ASN A 568 -1.69 -0.05 -10.77
C ASN A 568 -1.29 0.92 -9.65
N ILE A 569 -0.04 0.78 -9.19
CA ILE A 569 0.55 1.71 -8.24
C ILE A 569 0.72 3.07 -8.92
N PHE A 570 0.11 4.09 -8.33
CA PHE A 570 0.16 5.46 -8.82
C PHE A 570 1.58 6.03 -8.75
N GLY A 571 1.99 6.75 -9.80
CA GLY A 571 3.30 7.43 -9.82
C GLY A 571 3.44 8.46 -8.69
N GLY A 572 2.34 9.13 -8.33
CA GLY A 572 2.31 10.07 -7.20
C GLY A 572 2.59 9.42 -5.85
N LEU A 573 2.07 8.21 -5.62
CA LEU A 573 2.33 7.42 -4.41
C LEU A 573 3.80 7.01 -4.33
N VAL A 574 4.38 6.55 -5.44
CA VAL A 574 5.81 6.23 -5.52
C VAL A 574 6.68 7.46 -5.24
N ALA A 575 6.33 8.62 -5.81
CA ALA A 575 7.06 9.87 -5.58
C ALA A 575 6.96 10.35 -4.11
N ARG A 576 5.79 10.17 -3.47
CA ARG A 576 5.59 10.42 -2.03
C ARG A 576 6.53 9.54 -1.22
N HIS A 577 6.54 8.23 -1.48
CA HIS A 577 7.42 7.30 -0.79
C HIS A 577 8.89 7.65 -1.00
N LEU A 578 9.33 7.96 -2.23
CA LEU A 578 10.70 8.39 -2.50
C LEU A 578 11.09 9.65 -1.72
N THR A 579 10.19 10.64 -1.65
CA THR A 579 10.41 11.88 -0.89
C THR A 579 10.57 11.58 0.60
N MET A 580 9.72 10.71 1.16
CA MET A 580 9.82 10.26 2.56
C MET A 580 11.13 9.51 2.82
N THR A 581 11.49 8.56 1.96
CA THR A 581 12.75 7.81 2.07
C THR A 581 13.95 8.75 2.03
N PHE A 582 13.96 9.73 1.12
CA PHE A 582 15.02 10.73 1.06
C PHE A 582 15.10 11.58 2.33
N ALA A 583 13.97 12.02 2.88
CA ALA A 583 13.93 12.78 4.13
C ALA A 583 14.51 11.98 5.31
N TYR A 584 14.10 10.71 5.48
CA TYR A 584 14.66 9.83 6.51
C TYR A 584 16.13 9.51 6.28
N PHE A 585 16.57 9.34 5.03
CA PHE A 585 17.98 9.16 4.68
C PHE A 585 18.83 10.36 5.11
N VAL A 586 18.39 11.59 4.82
CA VAL A 586 19.09 12.82 5.24
C VAL A 586 19.14 12.91 6.77
N LEU A 587 18.02 12.67 7.43
CA LEU A 587 17.91 12.72 8.88
C LEU A 587 18.85 11.71 9.56
N THR A 588 18.73 10.43 9.22
CA THR A 588 19.53 9.35 9.81
C THR A 588 21.01 9.50 9.50
N SER A 589 21.38 9.95 8.29
CA SER A 589 22.77 10.24 7.92
C SER A 589 23.35 11.39 8.75
N THR A 590 22.54 12.42 9.02
CA THR A 590 22.93 13.55 9.87
C THR A 590 23.16 13.11 11.31
N ILE A 591 22.21 12.35 11.88
CA ILE A 591 22.34 11.80 13.25
C ILE A 591 23.56 10.88 13.35
N ALA A 592 23.75 9.99 12.37
CA ALA A 592 24.91 9.11 12.30
C ALA A 592 26.23 9.90 12.28
N TYR A 593 26.28 11.01 11.55
CA TYR A 593 27.45 11.88 11.50
C TYR A 593 27.75 12.49 12.88
N PHE A 594 26.73 13.04 13.55
CA PHE A 594 26.91 13.63 14.89
C PHE A 594 27.48 12.62 15.89
N PHE A 595 26.93 11.40 15.94
CA PHE A 595 27.41 10.37 16.86
C PHE A 595 28.82 9.87 16.53
N LEU A 596 29.13 9.69 15.24
CA LEU A 596 30.46 9.24 14.84
C LEU A 596 31.53 10.30 15.18
N LYS A 597 31.24 11.57 14.87
CA LYS A 597 32.16 12.70 15.07
C LYS A 597 32.40 12.99 16.55
N THR A 598 31.34 13.02 17.36
CA THR A 598 31.45 13.22 18.82
C THR A 598 32.29 12.12 19.48
N ARG A 599 32.26 10.89 18.94
CA ARG A 599 33.11 9.80 19.44
C ARG A 599 34.57 9.93 19.03
N GLU A 600 34.88 10.44 17.84
CA GLU A 600 36.27 10.75 17.44
C GLU A 600 36.87 11.84 18.33
N ILE A 601 36.11 12.89 18.65
CA ILE A 601 36.55 13.98 19.54
C ILE A 601 36.79 13.46 20.97
N ALA A 602 36.04 12.46 21.43
CA ALA A 602 36.23 11.86 22.75
C ALA A 602 37.43 10.90 22.84
N ALA A 603 37.97 10.45 21.70
CA ALA A 603 39.12 9.54 21.63
C ALA A 603 40.44 10.27 21.29
N ALA A 604 40.35 11.53 20.85
CA ALA A 604 41.47 12.47 20.69
C ALA A 604 41.71 13.23 22.00
#